data_AF-A0A4R8PSV5-F1
#
_entry.id   AF-A0A4R8PSV5-F1
#
_cell.length_a   1.000
_cell.length_b   1.000
_cell.length_c   1.000
_cell.angle_alpha   90.00
_cell.angle_beta   90.00
_cell.angle_gamma   90.00
#
_symmetry.space_group_name_H-M   'P 1'
#
loop_
_entity.id
_entity.type
_entity.pdbx_description
1 polymer ?
#
loop_
_entity_poly.entity_id
_entity_poly.type
_entity_poly.pdbx_seq_one_letter_code
_entity_poly.pdbx_strand_id
1 'polypeptide(L)'
;MVDHRLQRQSDLKLGTRRDGTSIATSTTPSPCHWNRSRWGGGPKVPYPKHVWSPAGGWYAQPANWRLNTAIIGTVMVGVVACIWKISAEKEVRYVMPQEGRFFPSRYWSKQLIEYDREQAAKKAKETTQAEAIQNP
;
A
#
# COMPACT_ATOMS: atom_id res chain seq x y z
N MET A 1 55.98 -53.73 24.94
CA MET A 1 54.94 -53.48 25.95
C MET A 1 55.66 -52.95 27.19
N VAL A 2 55.85 -51.62 27.25
CA VAL A 2 56.59 -50.90 28.30
C VAL A 2 55.86 -49.59 28.60
N ASP A 3 55.74 -49.33 29.91
CA ASP A 3 55.15 -48.26 30.72
C ASP A 3 54.72 -46.90 30.13
N HIS A 4 53.60 -46.40 30.67
CA HIS A 4 53.22 -44.98 30.64
C HIS A 4 52.51 -44.51 31.92
N ARG A 5 52.98 -44.93 33.10
CA ARG A 5 52.49 -44.40 34.39
C ARG A 5 53.63 -43.68 35.10
N LEU A 6 53.91 -42.44 34.72
CA LEU A 6 54.60 -41.39 35.50
C LEU A 6 54.72 -40.13 34.62
N GLN A 7 53.84 -39.16 34.80
CA GLN A 7 54.22 -37.75 34.66
C GLN A 7 53.44 -36.95 35.71
N ARG A 8 54.19 -36.72 36.79
CA ARG A 8 53.84 -36.02 38.01
C ARG A 8 53.82 -34.51 37.70
N GLN A 9 52.81 -33.83 38.25
CA GLN A 9 52.88 -32.47 38.80
C GLN A 9 53.92 -31.51 38.20
N SER A 10 53.46 -30.53 37.43
CA SER A 10 54.04 -29.17 37.42
C SER A 10 53.23 -28.31 36.45
N ASP A 11 52.17 -27.67 36.95
CA ASP A 11 51.73 -26.35 36.47
C ASP A 11 50.63 -25.80 37.41
N LEU A 12 50.99 -25.68 38.69
CA LEU A 12 50.29 -24.82 39.64
C LEU A 12 50.99 -23.45 39.58
N LYS A 13 50.61 -22.63 38.59
CA LYS A 13 51.03 -21.22 38.55
C LYS A 13 50.05 -20.37 39.34
N LEU A 14 50.60 -19.76 40.39
CA LEU A 14 50.12 -18.57 41.08
C LEU A 14 49.63 -17.49 40.11
N GLY A 15 48.56 -16.79 40.49
CA GLY A 15 48.11 -15.58 39.80
C GLY A 15 46.83 -14.96 40.35
N THR A 16 46.92 -14.34 41.51
CA THR A 16 45.95 -13.37 42.05
C THR A 16 45.57 -12.25 41.05
N ARG A 17 44.26 -11.98 40.90
CA ARG A 17 43.69 -10.66 40.56
C ARG A 17 42.33 -10.58 41.27
N ARG A 18 42.20 -9.89 42.41
CA ARG A 18 41.99 -8.43 42.60
C ARG A 18 40.88 -7.92 41.68
N ASP A 19 39.64 -8.06 42.13
CA ASP A 19 38.81 -6.90 42.43
C ASP A 19 37.68 -7.26 43.39
N GLY A 20 37.87 -6.92 44.66
CA GLY A 20 36.78 -6.90 45.62
C GLY A 20 35.84 -5.74 45.35
N THR A 21 34.55 -6.04 45.20
CA THR A 21 33.49 -5.05 45.36
C THR A 21 32.32 -5.71 46.08
N SER A 22 32.29 -5.49 47.39
CA SER A 22 31.05 -5.52 48.17
C SER A 22 30.45 -4.11 48.16
N ILE A 23 29.13 -4.06 48.32
CA ILE A 23 28.23 -2.93 48.61
C ILE A 23 28.00 -1.88 47.49
N ALA A 24 26.77 -1.80 47.00
CA ALA A 24 25.85 -0.69 47.33
C ALA A 24 24.65 -0.71 46.37
N THR A 25 23.48 -0.72 46.96
CA THR A 25 22.19 -0.35 46.37
C THR A 25 22.29 0.95 45.57
N SER A 26 21.97 0.91 44.28
CA SER A 26 21.41 2.07 43.59
C SER A 26 20.30 1.62 42.65
N THR A 27 19.08 1.76 43.14
CA THR A 27 17.86 1.85 42.37
C THR A 27 18.04 2.83 41.21
N THR A 28 18.15 2.31 40.00
CA THR A 28 17.66 2.99 38.79
C THR A 28 16.99 1.92 37.94
N PRO A 29 15.65 1.95 37.74
CA PRO A 29 15.01 1.03 36.83
C PRO A 29 15.49 1.35 35.41
N SER A 30 16.13 0.38 34.76
CA SER A 30 16.37 0.43 33.32
C SER A 30 15.06 0.74 32.62
N PRO A 31 15.04 1.69 31.65
CA PRO A 31 13.83 2.02 30.93
C PRO A 31 13.32 0.75 30.26
N CYS A 32 12.02 0.52 30.43
CA CYS A 32 11.24 -0.49 29.76
C CYS A 32 11.58 -0.45 28.27
N HIS A 33 12.50 -1.29 27.80
CA HIS A 33 12.60 -1.53 26.38
C HIS A 33 11.35 -2.36 26.07
N TRP A 34 10.34 -1.67 25.55
CA TRP A 34 9.24 -2.29 24.86
C TRP A 34 9.87 -3.05 23.71
N ASN A 35 10.28 -4.30 23.97
CA ASN A 35 10.51 -5.26 22.92
C ASN A 35 9.19 -5.25 22.16
N ARG A 36 9.22 -4.68 20.95
CA ARG A 36 8.09 -4.60 20.06
C ARG A 36 7.68 -6.04 19.83
N SER A 37 6.69 -6.50 20.60
CA SER A 37 5.90 -7.67 20.28
C SER A 37 5.37 -7.41 18.89
N ARG A 38 6.13 -7.88 17.91
CA ARG A 38 5.68 -8.03 16.54
C ARG A 38 4.51 -8.99 16.71
N TRP A 39 3.29 -8.46 16.62
CA TRP A 39 2.07 -9.25 16.69
C TRP A 39 2.06 -10.17 15.46
N GLY A 40 2.84 -11.25 15.53
CA GLY A 40 2.82 -12.37 14.61
C GLY A 40 1.77 -13.35 15.11
N GLY A 41 0.87 -13.77 14.21
CA GLY A 41 -0.33 -14.54 14.53
C GLY A 41 -0.11 -15.65 15.56
N GLY A 42 -1.01 -15.68 16.55
CA GLY A 42 -0.99 -16.66 17.63
C GLY A 42 -1.12 -18.11 17.15
N PRO A 43 -0.94 -19.08 18.06
CA PRO A 43 -0.93 -20.50 17.74
C PRO A 43 -2.19 -20.93 16.98
N LYS A 44 -2.02 -21.68 15.88
CA LYS A 44 -3.12 -22.18 15.05
C LYS A 44 -3.86 -23.30 15.79
N VAL A 45 -5.14 -23.07 16.10
CA VAL A 45 -6.04 -24.10 16.64
C VAL A 45 -6.20 -25.21 15.59
N PRO A 46 -6.14 -26.51 15.93
CA PRO A 46 -6.31 -27.59 14.96
C PRO A 46 -7.72 -27.57 14.37
N TYR A 47 -7.82 -27.71 13.04
CA TYR A 47 -9.07 -27.65 12.30
C TYR A 47 -9.20 -28.80 11.30
N PRO A 48 -10.42 -29.20 10.95
CA PRO A 48 -10.66 -30.22 9.94
C PRO A 48 -10.27 -29.71 8.54
N LYS A 49 -9.24 -30.33 7.95
CA LYS A 49 -8.67 -30.00 6.63
C LYS A 49 -9.51 -30.40 5.41
N HIS A 50 -10.51 -31.25 5.59
CA HIS A 50 -11.34 -31.79 4.50
C HIS A 50 -12.63 -30.98 4.27
N VAL A 51 -12.87 -29.94 5.07
CA VAL A 51 -14.04 -29.08 4.91
C VAL A 51 -13.67 -27.96 3.94
N TRP A 52 -14.31 -27.96 2.77
CA TRP A 52 -14.18 -26.88 1.81
C TRP A 52 -15.32 -25.88 2.00
N SER A 53 -14.99 -24.59 1.99
CA SER A 53 -15.97 -23.50 2.01
C SER A 53 -15.58 -22.48 0.95
N PRO A 54 -16.53 -21.96 0.16
CA PRO A 54 -16.23 -21.07 -0.97
C PRO A 54 -15.57 -19.75 -0.54
N ALA A 55 -15.78 -19.31 0.70
CA ALA A 55 -15.21 -18.07 1.25
C ALA A 55 -13.79 -18.24 1.84
N GLY A 56 -13.24 -19.46 1.81
CA GLY A 56 -11.99 -19.80 2.50
C GLY A 56 -12.25 -20.43 3.87
N GLY A 57 -11.37 -21.34 4.28
CA GLY A 57 -11.46 -22.06 5.56
C GLY A 57 -10.63 -21.41 6.66
N TRP A 58 -10.32 -22.20 7.69
CA TRP A 58 -9.50 -21.75 8.82
C TRP A 58 -8.06 -21.43 8.36
N TYR A 59 -7.60 -20.21 8.65
CA TYR A 59 -6.28 -19.68 8.23
C TYR A 59 -5.96 -19.86 6.74
N ALA A 60 -6.89 -19.52 5.84
CA ALA A 60 -6.67 -19.61 4.40
C ALA A 60 -5.46 -18.75 3.95
N GLN A 61 -4.36 -19.41 3.62
CA GLN A 61 -3.16 -18.81 3.02
C GLN A 61 -2.91 -19.48 1.66
N PRO A 62 -3.70 -19.16 0.62
CA PRO A 62 -3.46 -19.70 -0.70
C PRO A 62 -2.09 -19.19 -1.20
N ALA A 63 -1.25 -20.10 -1.69
CA ALA A 63 0.10 -19.77 -2.17
C ALA A 63 0.09 -18.67 -3.25
N ASN A 64 -0.99 -18.60 -4.05
CA ASN A 64 -1.13 -17.68 -5.18
C ASN A 64 -2.08 -16.50 -4.91
N TRP A 65 -2.19 -16.03 -3.66
CA TRP A 65 -3.11 -14.93 -3.31
C TRP A 65 -2.92 -13.68 -4.17
N ARG A 66 -1.67 -13.34 -4.52
CA ARG A 66 -1.34 -12.16 -5.34
C ARG A 66 -1.92 -12.24 -6.74
N LEU A 67 -1.79 -13.40 -7.38
CA LEU A 67 -2.29 -13.62 -8.73
C LEU A 67 -3.82 -13.64 -8.74
N ASN A 68 -4.45 -14.30 -7.78
CA ASN A 68 -5.91 -14.38 -7.70
C ASN A 68 -6.54 -12.98 -7.49
N THR A 69 -5.96 -12.15 -6.61
CA THR A 69 -6.42 -10.76 -6.44
C THR A 69 -6.13 -9.90 -7.66
N ALA A 70 -5.01 -10.12 -8.35
CA ALA A 70 -4.71 -9.39 -9.59
C ALA A 70 -5.72 -9.71 -10.72
N ILE A 71 -6.14 -10.97 -10.85
CA ILE A 71 -7.17 -11.38 -11.82
C ILE A 71 -8.51 -10.73 -11.48
N ILE A 72 -8.97 -10.86 -10.23
CA ILE A 72 -10.22 -10.26 -9.78
C ILE A 72 -10.18 -8.72 -9.93
N GLY A 73 -9.06 -8.10 -9.55
CA GLY A 73 -8.85 -6.66 -9.70
C GLY A 73 -8.93 -6.22 -11.16
N THR A 74 -8.30 -6.96 -12.08
CA THR A 74 -8.36 -6.68 -13.52
C THR A 74 -9.80 -6.78 -14.04
N VAL A 75 -10.54 -7.82 -13.65
CA VAL A 75 -11.94 -7.99 -14.05
C VAL A 75 -12.80 -6.82 -13.53
N MET A 76 -12.64 -6.45 -12.26
CA MET A 76 -13.37 -5.32 -11.66
C MET A 76 -13.08 -4.01 -12.40
N VAL A 77 -11.82 -3.71 -12.68
CA VAL A 77 -11.43 -2.50 -13.44
C VAL A 77 -12.01 -2.54 -14.85
N GLY A 78 -12.00 -3.70 -15.52
CA GLY A 78 -12.61 -3.86 -16.84
C GLY A 78 -14.11 -3.55 -16.83
N VAL A 79 -14.86 -4.10 -15.88
CA VAL A 79 -16.31 -3.86 -15.75
C VAL A 79 -16.59 -2.39 -15.46
N VAL A 80 -15.86 -1.78 -14.52
CA VAL A 80 -16.02 -0.37 -14.17
C VAL A 80 -15.72 0.53 -15.36
N ALA A 81 -14.67 0.26 -16.13
CA ALA A 81 -14.33 1.04 -17.32
C ALA A 81 -15.43 0.97 -18.39
N CYS A 82 -16.00 -0.20 -18.64
CA CYS A 82 -17.12 -0.36 -19.58
C CYS A 82 -18.35 0.44 -19.13
N ILE A 83 -18.74 0.31 -17.86
CA ILE A 83 -19.89 1.04 -17.31
C ILE A 83 -19.62 2.56 -17.34
N TRP A 84 -18.40 2.98 -17.01
CA TRP A 84 -18.02 4.39 -17.03
C TRP A 84 -18.10 5.00 -18.43
N LYS A 85 -17.66 4.28 -19.46
CA LYS A 85 -17.81 4.69 -20.87
C LYS A 85 -19.27 4.89 -21.25
N ILE A 86 -20.13 3.92 -20.95
CA ILE A 86 -21.57 4.02 -21.23
C ILE A 86 -22.20 5.17 -20.44
N SER A 87 -21.82 5.34 -19.18
CA SER A 87 -22.29 6.44 -18.33
C SER A 87 -21.92 7.80 -18.93
N ALA A 88 -20.67 7.98 -19.34
CA ALA A 88 -20.15 9.23 -19.89
C ALA A 88 -20.82 9.64 -21.21
N GLU A 89 -21.24 8.67 -22.02
CA GLU A 89 -21.99 8.90 -23.26
C GLU A 89 -23.46 9.25 -23.04
N LYS A 90 -24.06 8.74 -21.96
CA LYS A 90 -25.48 8.95 -21.63
C LYS A 90 -25.74 10.21 -20.81
N GLU A 91 -24.70 10.92 -20.38
CA GLU A 91 -24.87 12.19 -19.67
C GLU A 91 -25.37 13.29 -20.62
N VAL A 92 -26.67 13.59 -20.51
CA VAL A 92 -27.32 14.73 -21.16
C VAL A 92 -27.79 15.75 -20.13
N ARG A 93 -27.43 17.02 -20.35
CA ARG A 93 -27.79 18.20 -19.57
C ARG A 93 -28.62 19.13 -20.45
N TYR A 94 -29.77 19.56 -19.95
CA TYR A 94 -30.67 20.46 -20.67
C TYR A 94 -30.28 21.95 -20.54
N VAL A 95 -29.57 22.29 -19.46
CA VAL A 95 -29.05 23.64 -19.22
C VAL A 95 -27.53 23.56 -19.22
N MET A 96 -26.92 24.38 -20.06
CA MET A 96 -25.47 24.37 -20.23
C MET A 96 -24.83 25.20 -19.12
N PRO A 97 -23.70 24.75 -18.53
CA PRO A 97 -23.03 25.50 -17.47
C PRO A 97 -22.51 26.84 -17.99
N GLN A 98 -22.51 27.86 -17.11
CA GLN A 98 -21.90 29.15 -17.42
C GLN A 98 -20.39 29.02 -17.67
N GLU A 99 -19.90 29.78 -18.65
CA GLU A 99 -18.48 29.82 -19.00
C GLU A 99 -17.62 30.33 -17.83
N GLY A 100 -16.59 29.56 -17.45
CA GLY A 100 -15.65 29.90 -16.37
C GLY A 100 -15.80 29.13 -15.06
N ARG A 101 -16.85 28.32 -14.85
CA ARG A 101 -16.97 27.46 -13.65
C ARG A 101 -16.26 26.11 -13.84
N PHE A 102 -15.54 25.64 -12.82
CA PHE A 102 -14.90 24.32 -12.81
C PHE A 102 -15.90 23.21 -12.44
N PHE A 103 -15.88 22.10 -13.19
CA PHE A 103 -16.63 20.89 -12.89
C PHE A 103 -15.89 19.64 -13.42
N PRO A 104 -15.75 18.57 -12.62
CA PRO A 104 -14.92 17.42 -12.97
C PRO A 104 -15.47 16.63 -14.17
N SER A 105 -16.79 16.62 -14.36
CA SER A 105 -17.43 15.92 -15.48
C SER A 105 -17.10 16.52 -16.85
N ARG A 106 -16.53 17.73 -16.91
CA ARG A 106 -16.12 18.39 -18.16
C ARG A 106 -15.09 17.58 -18.96
N TYR A 107 -14.29 16.77 -18.28
CA TYR A 107 -13.22 15.99 -18.90
C TYR A 107 -13.67 14.71 -19.60
N TRP A 108 -14.84 14.17 -19.23
CA TRP A 108 -15.29 12.86 -19.73
C TRP A 108 -16.70 12.84 -20.32
N SER A 109 -17.59 13.75 -19.91
CA SER A 109 -18.96 13.78 -20.44
C SER A 109 -18.95 14.31 -21.87
N LYS A 110 -19.43 13.49 -22.80
CA LYS A 110 -19.39 13.76 -24.25
C LYS A 110 -19.95 15.14 -24.60
N GLN A 111 -21.20 15.40 -24.19
CA GLN A 111 -21.92 16.65 -24.46
C GLN A 111 -21.16 17.92 -24.02
N LEU A 112 -20.47 17.89 -22.88
CA LEU A 112 -19.72 19.05 -22.37
C LEU A 112 -18.48 19.31 -23.22
N ILE A 113 -17.78 18.25 -23.63
CA ILE A 113 -16.58 18.35 -24.46
C ILE A 113 -16.93 18.93 -25.84
N GLU A 114 -18.03 18.49 -26.46
CA GLU A 114 -18.46 19.07 -27.74
C GLU A 114 -18.87 20.54 -27.59
N TYR A 115 -19.67 20.86 -26.56
CA TYR A 115 -20.09 22.22 -26.27
C TYR A 115 -18.89 23.17 -26.09
N ASP A 116 -17.85 22.75 -25.37
CA ASP A 116 -16.65 23.55 -25.16
C ASP A 116 -15.86 23.82 -26.44
N ARG A 117 -15.78 22.82 -27.34
CA ARG A 117 -15.13 22.99 -28.65
C ARG A 117 -15.89 24.00 -29.52
N GLU A 118 -17.23 23.95 -29.51
CA GLU A 118 -18.06 24.89 -30.24
C GLU A 118 -17.90 26.32 -29.72
N GLN A 119 -17.86 26.51 -28.39
CA GLN A 119 -17.65 27.82 -27.79
C GLN A 119 -16.26 28.40 -28.11
N ALA A 120 -15.21 27.56 -28.07
CA ALA A 120 -13.87 27.98 -28.48
C ALA A 120 -13.82 28.41 -29.95
N ALA A 121 -14.50 27.68 -30.85
CA ALA A 121 -14.57 28.01 -32.27
C ALA A 121 -15.35 29.31 -32.55
N LYS A 122 -16.42 29.59 -31.79
CA LYS A 122 -17.18 30.85 -31.89
C LYS A 122 -16.32 32.05 -31.47
N LYS A 123 -15.68 31.95 -30.30
CA LYS A 123 -14.77 32.99 -29.78
C LYS A 123 -13.65 33.30 -30.77
N ALA A 124 -13.03 32.29 -31.38
CA ALA A 124 -11.99 32.50 -32.38
C ALA A 124 -12.50 33.30 -33.59
N LYS A 125 -13.70 32.97 -34.10
CA LYS A 125 -14.32 33.69 -35.22
C LYS A 125 -14.66 35.13 -34.86
N GLU A 126 -15.21 35.35 -33.67
CA GLU A 126 -15.54 36.69 -33.16
C GLU A 126 -14.29 37.55 -33.01
N THR A 127 -13.19 36.99 -32.49
CA THR A 127 -11.89 37.69 -32.42
C THR A 127 -11.37 38.04 -33.81
N THR A 128 -11.39 37.11 -34.76
CA THR A 128 -10.95 37.39 -36.15
C THR A 128 -11.83 38.44 -36.82
N GLN A 129 -13.15 38.40 -36.60
CA GLN A 129 -14.05 39.44 -37.09
C GLN A 129 -13.76 40.79 -36.44
N ALA A 130 -13.55 40.84 -35.13
CA ALA A 130 -13.19 42.06 -34.42
C ALA A 130 -11.87 42.64 -34.92
N GLU A 131 -10.87 41.80 -35.17
CA GLU A 131 -9.57 42.20 -35.72
C GLU A 131 -9.70 42.71 -37.17
N ALA A 132 -10.51 42.06 -38.00
CA ALA A 132 -10.80 42.48 -39.36
C ALA A 132 -11.60 43.79 -39.44
N ILE A 133 -12.45 44.09 -38.45
CA ILE A 133 -13.18 45.36 -38.34
C ILE A 133 -12.27 46.49 -37.85
N GLN A 134 -11.25 46.16 -37.04
CA GLN A 134 -10.38 47.13 -36.39
C GLN A 134 -9.20 47.59 -37.26
N ASN A 135 -8.89 46.90 -38.36
CA ASN A 135 -7.86 47.28 -39.33
C ASN A 135 -8.45 47.35 -40.76
N PRO A 136 -9.18 48.43 -41.10
CA PRO A 136 -9.77 48.63 -42.42
C PRO A 136 -8.73 48.83 -43.53
#